data_AF-A0A4Y1WPA3-F1
#
_entry.id   AF-A0A4Y1WPA3-F1
#
_cell.length_a   1.000
_cell.length_b   1.000
_cell.length_c   1.000
_cell.angle_alpha   90.00
_cell.angle_beta   90.00
_cell.angle_gamma   90.00
#
_symmetry.space_group_name_H-M   'P 1'
#
loop_
_entity.id
_entity.type
_entity.pdbx_description
1 polymer ?
#
loop_
_entity_poly.entity_id
_entity_poly.type
_entity_poly.pdbx_seq_one_letter_code
_entity_poly.pdbx_strand_id
1 'polypeptide(L)'
;MHTAWVDDNDEYDPTRKPDGNAIKGIEDTMELLRDYKSLDDSTVVVSIKYLVHLVGDMHCPTHVKYPGIKGFNIYVDGRKLNYHGVWDSYVLDCNVRWSGMEFQHILDRCTKREIKAITAGSVRDWFHDCAVYCRQIYVLAQPDQQFKSPDVWEDFLNPALPIAERQILYAGYRLAHVLNELFG
;
A
#
# COMPACT_ATOMS: atom_id res chain seq x y z
N MET A 1 2.23 6.41 -11.89
CA MET A 1 2.20 4.94 -11.93
C MET A 1 2.15 4.28 -10.56
N HIS A 2 2.72 4.87 -9.49
CA HIS A 2 2.69 4.29 -8.13
C HIS A 2 1.38 4.47 -7.35
N THR A 3 0.42 5.22 -7.89
CA THR A 3 -0.85 5.53 -7.19
C THR A 3 -2.03 5.16 -8.08
N ALA A 4 -3.21 5.02 -7.48
CA ALA A 4 -4.45 4.75 -8.19
C ALA A 4 -5.60 5.55 -7.56
N TRP A 5 -6.67 5.75 -8.34
CA TRP A 5 -7.81 6.58 -7.97
C TRP A 5 -9.02 5.72 -7.66
N VAL A 6 -9.83 6.19 -6.73
CA VAL A 6 -11.16 5.64 -6.47
C VAL A 6 -12.24 6.66 -6.80
N ASP A 7 -13.46 6.17 -7.01
CA ASP A 7 -14.66 6.98 -7.12
C ASP A 7 -15.25 7.34 -5.74
N ASP A 8 -16.45 7.91 -5.71
CA ASP A 8 -17.11 8.32 -4.46
C ASP A 8 -17.55 7.12 -3.59
N ASN A 9 -17.56 5.90 -4.14
CA ASN A 9 -17.87 4.65 -3.45
C ASN A 9 -16.62 3.87 -3.03
N ASP A 10 -15.43 4.49 -3.13
CA ASP A 10 -14.14 3.86 -2.88
C ASP A 10 -13.82 2.69 -3.84
N GLU A 11 -14.46 2.64 -5.02
CA GLU A 11 -14.20 1.67 -6.07
C GLU A 11 -13.12 2.18 -7.04
N TYR A 12 -12.30 1.30 -7.60
CA TYR A 12 -11.25 1.69 -8.56
C TYR A 12 -11.84 2.45 -9.76
N ASP A 13 -11.34 3.67 -10.00
CA ASP A 13 -11.70 4.49 -11.16
C ASP A 13 -10.62 4.37 -12.26
N PRO A 14 -10.82 3.52 -13.29
CA PRO A 14 -9.85 3.35 -14.38
C PRO A 14 -9.80 4.55 -15.33
N THR A 15 -10.74 5.49 -15.25
CA THR A 15 -10.77 6.67 -16.14
C THR A 15 -9.76 7.74 -15.71
N ARG A 16 -9.29 7.68 -14.46
CA ARG A 16 -8.32 8.61 -13.89
C ARG A 16 -6.90 8.11 -14.13
N LYS A 17 -6.17 8.84 -14.96
CA LYS A 17 -4.82 8.46 -15.42
C LYS A 17 -4.83 7.04 -16.03
N PRO A 18 -5.60 6.84 -17.11
CA PRO A 18 -5.81 5.51 -17.70
C PRO A 18 -4.51 4.88 -18.21
N ASP A 19 -3.50 5.68 -18.54
CA ASP A 19 -2.21 5.19 -19.07
C ASP A 19 -1.09 5.12 -18.03
N GLY A 20 -1.38 5.22 -16.72
CA GLY A 20 -0.29 5.36 -15.74
C GLY A 20 -0.67 5.30 -14.27
N ASN A 21 -1.42 4.29 -13.85
CA ASN A 21 -1.74 4.03 -12.44
C ASN A 21 -1.29 2.62 -11.98
N ALA A 22 -1.26 2.41 -10.67
CA ALA A 22 -0.69 1.20 -10.07
C ALA A 22 -1.49 -0.05 -10.42
N ILE A 23 -2.83 0.02 -10.41
CA ILE A 23 -3.70 -1.13 -10.69
C ILE A 23 -3.50 -1.62 -12.10
N LYS A 24 -3.56 -0.70 -13.08
CA LYS A 24 -3.30 -1.05 -14.48
C LYS A 24 -1.88 -1.58 -14.67
N GLY A 25 -0.89 -0.95 -14.02
CA GLY A 25 0.50 -1.41 -14.07
C GLY A 25 0.67 -2.85 -13.58
N ILE A 26 -0.02 -3.23 -12.50
CA ILE A 26 -0.03 -4.59 -11.98
C ILE A 26 -0.73 -5.53 -12.98
N GLU A 27 -1.95 -5.20 -13.41
CA GLU A 27 -2.75 -6.04 -14.33
C GLU A 27 -2.01 -6.29 -15.66
N ASP A 28 -1.45 -5.25 -16.27
CA ASP A 28 -0.69 -5.35 -17.52
C ASP A 28 0.57 -6.21 -17.35
N THR A 29 1.27 -6.05 -16.22
CA THR A 29 2.50 -6.81 -15.96
C THR A 29 2.22 -8.27 -15.66
N MET A 30 1.12 -8.57 -14.96
CA MET A 30 0.65 -9.95 -14.78
C MET A 30 0.33 -10.59 -16.13
N GLU A 31 -0.40 -9.90 -17.02
CA GLU A 31 -0.73 -10.42 -18.34
C GLU A 31 0.53 -10.67 -19.19
N LEU A 32 1.49 -9.74 -19.18
CA LEU A 32 2.79 -9.92 -19.84
C LEU A 32 3.52 -11.17 -19.34
N LEU A 33 3.54 -11.39 -18.03
CA LEU A 33 4.27 -12.50 -17.41
C LEU A 33 3.57 -13.86 -17.53
N ARG A 34 2.34 -13.94 -18.04
CA ARG A 34 1.68 -15.25 -18.29
C ARG A 34 2.42 -16.09 -19.32
N ASP A 35 3.07 -15.45 -20.29
CA ASP A 35 3.93 -16.12 -21.28
C ASP A 35 5.41 -15.78 -21.05
N TYR A 36 5.83 -15.67 -19.79
CA TYR A 36 7.20 -15.24 -19.45
C TYR A 36 8.31 -16.07 -20.12
N LYS A 37 8.02 -17.31 -20.56
CA LYS A 37 8.97 -18.19 -21.26
C LYS A 37 9.27 -17.74 -22.70
N SER A 38 8.42 -16.91 -23.30
CA SER A 38 8.67 -16.32 -24.62
C SER A 38 9.39 -14.97 -24.54
N LEU A 39 9.57 -14.43 -23.33
CA LEU A 39 10.23 -13.15 -23.07
C LEU A 39 11.74 -13.36 -22.81
N ASP A 40 12.53 -12.30 -22.98
CA ASP A 40 13.92 -12.30 -22.56
C ASP A 40 14.04 -12.15 -21.03
N ASP A 41 15.12 -12.69 -20.47
CA ASP A 41 15.38 -12.67 -19.01
C ASP A 41 15.33 -11.25 -18.42
N SER A 42 15.76 -10.23 -19.17
CA SER A 42 15.80 -8.86 -18.66
C SER A 42 14.39 -8.28 -18.52
N THR A 43 13.51 -8.54 -19.49
CA THR A 43 12.09 -8.19 -19.41
C THR A 43 11.44 -8.89 -18.22
N VAL A 44 11.66 -10.20 -18.04
CA VAL A 44 11.09 -10.95 -16.91
C VAL A 44 11.55 -10.37 -15.56
N VAL A 45 12.85 -10.12 -15.40
CA VAL A 45 13.41 -9.56 -14.15
C VAL A 45 12.85 -8.18 -13.85
N VAL A 46 12.75 -7.30 -14.85
CA VAL A 46 12.19 -5.95 -14.66
C VAL A 46 10.71 -6.04 -14.28
N SER A 47 9.93 -6.88 -14.97
CA SER A 47 8.50 -7.09 -14.68
C SER A 47 8.26 -7.66 -13.29
N ILE A 48 9.07 -8.60 -12.82
CA ILE A 48 8.96 -9.12 -11.43
C ILE A 48 9.27 -8.01 -10.42
N LYS A 49 10.35 -7.26 -10.60
CA LYS A 49 10.67 -6.11 -9.73
C LYS A 49 9.53 -5.09 -9.71
N TYR A 50 8.90 -4.91 -10.86
CA TYR A 50 7.78 -4.00 -11.04
C TYR A 50 6.55 -4.44 -10.25
N LEU A 51 6.19 -5.74 -10.30
CA LEU A 51 5.13 -6.30 -9.46
C LEU A 51 5.44 -6.19 -7.96
N VAL A 52 6.66 -6.54 -7.55
CA VAL A 52 7.09 -6.43 -6.14
C VAL A 52 6.89 -5.01 -5.63
N HIS A 53 7.22 -4.01 -6.44
CA HIS A 53 7.09 -2.61 -6.07
C HIS A 53 5.63 -2.14 -6.07
N LEU A 54 4.90 -2.33 -7.18
CA LEU A 54 3.54 -1.80 -7.30
C LEU A 54 2.53 -2.48 -6.38
N VAL A 55 2.66 -3.78 -6.11
CA VAL A 55 1.78 -4.45 -5.15
C VAL A 55 1.99 -3.86 -3.76
N GLY A 56 3.23 -3.52 -3.39
CA GLY A 56 3.52 -2.78 -2.15
C GLY A 56 2.86 -1.40 -2.14
N ASP A 57 3.11 -0.59 -3.17
CA ASP A 57 2.56 0.76 -3.31
C ASP A 57 1.02 0.80 -3.27
N MET A 58 0.36 -0.14 -3.96
CA MET A 58 -1.11 -0.27 -3.96
C MET A 58 -1.69 -0.42 -2.54
N HIS A 59 -0.91 -1.00 -1.61
CA HIS A 59 -1.31 -1.16 -0.22
C HIS A 59 -0.91 0.01 0.67
N CYS A 60 -0.08 0.95 0.20
CA CYS A 60 0.24 2.15 0.97
C CYS A 60 -1.01 3.05 1.12
N PRO A 61 -1.43 3.40 2.35
CA PRO A 61 -2.67 4.14 2.59
C PRO A 61 -2.82 5.44 1.78
N THR A 62 -1.72 6.16 1.54
CA THR A 62 -1.74 7.46 0.84
C THR A 62 -1.53 7.36 -0.68
N HIS A 63 -1.34 6.14 -1.20
CA HIS A 63 -1.25 5.88 -2.63
C HIS A 63 -2.64 5.68 -3.26
N VAL A 64 -3.67 5.47 -2.44
CA VAL A 64 -5.08 5.61 -2.82
C VAL A 64 -5.43 7.09 -2.97
N LYS A 65 -5.99 7.49 -4.11
CA LYS A 65 -6.41 8.87 -4.40
C LYS A 65 -7.93 8.97 -4.39
N TYR A 66 -8.45 9.52 -3.28
CA TYR A 66 -9.88 9.74 -3.08
C TYR A 66 -10.36 11.05 -3.73
N PRO A 67 -11.62 11.11 -4.20
CA PRO A 67 -12.24 12.36 -4.62
C PRO A 67 -12.21 13.40 -3.50
N GLY A 68 -11.85 14.64 -3.85
CA GLY A 68 -11.83 15.77 -2.91
C GLY A 68 -10.65 15.81 -1.93
N ILE A 69 -9.94 14.71 -1.71
CA ILE A 69 -8.77 14.67 -0.82
C ILE A 69 -7.51 15.08 -1.58
N LYS A 70 -6.92 16.21 -1.19
CA LYS A 70 -5.65 16.70 -1.73
C LYS A 70 -4.50 16.35 -0.78
N GLY A 71 -3.28 16.29 -1.31
CA GLY A 71 -2.09 16.18 -0.47
C GLY A 71 -1.96 17.39 0.46
N PHE A 72 -1.66 17.14 1.73
CA PHE A 72 -1.47 18.17 2.75
C PHE A 72 -0.23 17.88 3.59
N ASN A 73 0.10 18.82 4.48
CA ASN A 73 1.19 18.68 5.43
C ASN A 73 0.63 18.65 6.85
N ILE A 74 1.38 18.00 7.73
CA ILE A 74 1.23 18.09 9.18
C ILE A 74 2.50 18.67 9.77
N TYR A 75 2.46 19.06 11.04
CA TYR A 75 3.60 19.65 11.73
C TYR A 75 3.89 18.85 12.99
N VAL A 76 5.09 18.30 13.11
CA VAL A 76 5.54 17.55 14.29
C VAL A 76 6.74 18.28 14.87
N ASP A 77 6.62 18.76 16.10
CA ASP A 77 7.65 19.56 16.79
C ASP A 77 8.19 20.72 15.91
N GLY A 78 7.25 21.47 15.31
CA GLY A 78 7.56 22.60 14.41
C GLY A 78 8.11 22.20 13.03
N ARG A 79 8.38 20.92 12.78
CA ARG A 79 8.84 20.42 11.46
C ARG A 79 7.65 20.11 10.57
N LYS A 80 7.66 20.67 9.36
CA LYS A 80 6.67 20.38 8.33
C LYS A 80 6.93 19.01 7.71
N LEU A 81 5.98 18.10 7.84
CA LEU A 81 6.00 16.78 7.21
C LEU A 81 4.92 16.68 6.15
N ASN A 82 5.28 16.17 4.98
CA ASN A 82 4.28 15.83 3.96
C ASN A 82 3.52 14.57 4.42
N TYR A 83 2.18 14.62 4.41
CA TYR A 83 1.37 13.52 4.94
C TYR A 83 1.56 12.20 4.18
N HIS A 84 1.88 12.24 2.88
CA HIS A 84 2.27 11.05 2.11
C HIS A 84 3.55 10.43 2.67
N GLY A 85 4.58 11.26 2.89
CA GLY A 85 5.85 10.82 3.47
C GLY A 85 5.71 10.25 4.89
N VAL A 86 4.73 10.72 5.66
CA VAL A 86 4.41 10.16 6.98
C VAL A 86 4.07 8.67 6.87
N TRP A 87 3.25 8.30 5.89
CA TRP A 87 2.82 6.92 5.68
C TRP A 87 3.84 6.07 4.90
N ASP A 88 4.62 6.69 4.00
CA ASP A 88 5.69 5.98 3.29
C ASP A 88 6.86 5.58 4.21
N SER A 89 7.06 6.28 5.34
CA SER A 89 8.25 6.03 6.20
C SER A 89 8.02 6.26 7.69
N TYR A 90 7.50 7.42 8.12
CA TYR A 90 7.52 7.81 9.53
C TYR A 90 6.69 6.93 10.47
N VAL A 91 5.52 6.45 10.03
CA VAL A 91 4.68 5.56 10.87
C VAL A 91 5.46 4.30 11.30
N LEU A 92 6.33 3.80 10.42
CA LEU A 92 7.18 2.64 10.70
C LEU A 92 8.47 3.05 11.42
N ASP A 93 9.16 4.08 10.91
CA ASP A 93 10.49 4.50 11.39
C ASP A 93 10.49 5.10 12.80
N CYS A 94 9.38 5.70 13.23
CA CYS A 94 9.28 6.36 14.54
C CYS A 94 8.94 5.39 15.69
N ASN A 95 8.39 4.22 15.40
CA ASN A 95 8.05 3.23 16.42
C ASN A 95 9.25 2.31 16.68
N VAL A 96 9.56 1.43 15.73
CA VAL A 96 10.75 0.59 15.78
C VAL A 96 11.26 0.40 14.36
N ARG A 97 12.54 0.71 14.14
CA ARG A 97 13.19 0.49 12.85
C ARG A 97 13.50 -0.99 12.64
N TRP A 98 12.46 -1.76 12.36
CA TRP A 98 12.60 -3.16 11.99
C TRP A 98 13.11 -3.30 10.55
N SER A 99 14.03 -4.23 10.36
CA SER A 99 14.37 -4.78 9.06
C SER A 99 13.17 -5.54 8.47
N GLY A 100 13.19 -5.76 7.14
CA GLY A 100 12.15 -6.55 6.49
C GLY A 100 12.00 -7.97 7.07
N MET A 101 13.09 -8.58 7.54
CA MET A 101 13.05 -9.90 8.19
C MET A 101 12.36 -9.86 9.55
N GLU A 102 12.54 -8.79 10.31
CA GLU A 102 11.86 -8.60 11.60
C GLU A 102 10.36 -8.37 11.39
N PHE A 103 9.97 -7.54 10.42
CA PHE A 103 8.56 -7.38 10.03
C PHE A 103 7.93 -8.70 9.61
N GLN A 104 8.61 -9.50 8.78
CA GLN A 104 8.13 -10.83 8.42
C GLN A 104 7.94 -11.68 9.68
N HIS A 105 8.95 -11.75 10.56
CA HIS A 105 8.87 -12.57 11.75
C HIS A 105 7.70 -12.15 12.66
N ILE A 106 7.38 -10.87 12.76
CA ILE A 106 6.34 -10.35 13.64
C ILE A 106 4.95 -10.52 13.02
N LEU A 107 4.80 -10.22 11.72
CA LEU A 107 3.50 -10.13 11.06
C LEU A 107 3.02 -11.44 10.41
N ASP A 108 3.94 -12.29 9.94
CA ASP A 108 3.62 -13.55 9.23
C ASP A 108 3.14 -14.64 10.22
N ARG A 109 1.90 -14.45 10.70
CA ARG A 109 1.24 -15.27 11.72
C ARG A 109 -0.10 -15.85 11.25
N CYS A 110 -0.53 -15.56 10.02
CA CYS A 110 -1.83 -16.00 9.53
C CYS A 110 -1.84 -17.50 9.23
N THR A 111 -2.94 -18.15 9.59
CA THR A 111 -3.26 -19.51 9.18
C THR A 111 -3.50 -19.59 7.67
N LYS A 112 -3.38 -20.79 7.09
CA LYS A 112 -3.72 -21.03 5.67
C LYS A 112 -5.13 -20.56 5.28
N ARG A 113 -6.09 -20.64 6.22
CA ARG A 113 -7.46 -20.18 6.00
C ARG A 113 -7.53 -18.65 5.90
N GLU A 114 -6.82 -17.95 6.78
CA GLU A 114 -6.75 -16.48 6.76
C GLU A 114 -6.01 -15.99 5.53
N ILE A 115 -4.89 -16.61 5.16
CA ILE A 115 -4.17 -16.29 3.92
C ILE A 115 -5.10 -16.43 2.72
N LYS A 116 -5.83 -17.56 2.61
CA LYS A 116 -6.81 -17.76 1.53
C LYS A 116 -7.90 -16.68 1.48
N ALA A 117 -8.31 -16.15 2.63
CA ALA A 117 -9.28 -15.06 2.69
C ALA A 117 -8.66 -13.72 2.27
N ILE A 118 -7.43 -13.42 2.73
CA ILE A 118 -6.69 -12.19 2.39
C ILE A 118 -6.41 -12.10 0.89
N THR A 119 -6.07 -13.23 0.27
CA THR A 119 -5.71 -13.32 -1.15
C THR A 119 -6.91 -13.68 -2.03
N ALA A 120 -8.14 -13.72 -1.51
CA ALA A 120 -9.32 -13.95 -2.33
C ALA A 120 -9.66 -12.72 -3.17
N GLY A 121 -10.24 -12.94 -4.36
CA GLY A 121 -10.62 -11.87 -5.27
C GLY A 121 -9.48 -11.44 -6.20
N SER A 122 -9.68 -10.29 -6.82
CA SER A 122 -8.80 -9.67 -7.81
C SER A 122 -7.96 -8.55 -7.21
N VAL A 123 -6.98 -8.06 -7.99
CA VAL A 123 -6.20 -6.86 -7.68
C VAL A 123 -7.10 -5.65 -7.37
N ARG A 124 -8.24 -5.54 -8.04
CA ARG A 124 -9.22 -4.46 -7.81
C ARG A 124 -9.96 -4.63 -6.49
N ASP A 125 -10.35 -5.85 -6.13
CA ASP A 125 -10.97 -6.15 -4.82
C ASP A 125 -10.00 -5.82 -3.67
N TRP A 126 -8.72 -6.12 -3.86
CA TRP A 126 -7.68 -5.79 -2.89
C TRP A 126 -7.45 -4.28 -2.75
N PHE A 127 -7.50 -3.55 -3.86
CA PHE A 127 -7.40 -2.10 -3.85
C PHE A 127 -8.63 -1.44 -3.21
N HIS A 128 -9.83 -1.98 -3.46
CA HIS A 128 -11.05 -1.53 -2.78
C HIS A 128 -10.96 -1.76 -1.27
N ASP A 129 -10.53 -2.94 -0.82
CA ASP A 129 -10.28 -3.24 0.59
C ASP A 129 -9.26 -2.27 1.22
N CYS A 130 -8.19 -1.94 0.50
CA CYS A 130 -7.24 -0.91 0.90
C CYS A 130 -7.93 0.45 1.02
N ALA A 131 -8.70 0.87 0.01
CA ALA A 131 -9.36 2.17 -0.02
C ALA A 131 -10.36 2.34 1.15
N VAL A 132 -11.24 1.37 1.34
CA VAL A 132 -12.22 1.41 2.42
C VAL A 132 -11.54 1.43 3.79
N TYR A 133 -10.57 0.55 4.01
CA TYR A 133 -9.89 0.45 5.31
C TYR A 133 -9.03 1.68 5.60
N CYS A 134 -8.27 2.17 4.62
CA CYS A 134 -7.30 3.24 4.81
C CYS A 134 -7.92 4.64 4.81
N ARG A 135 -9.19 4.82 4.43
CA ARG A 135 -9.86 6.14 4.49
C ARG A 135 -9.81 6.76 5.90
N GLN A 136 -9.76 5.92 6.95
CA GLN A 136 -9.68 6.37 8.35
C GLN A 136 -8.43 7.20 8.68
N ILE A 137 -7.35 7.09 7.90
CA ILE A 137 -6.14 7.88 8.16
C ILE A 137 -6.41 9.38 8.12
N TYR A 138 -7.34 9.82 7.28
CA TYR A 138 -7.70 11.24 7.14
C TYR A 138 -8.56 11.76 8.29
N VAL A 139 -9.00 10.88 9.19
CA VAL A 139 -9.58 11.28 10.49
C VAL A 139 -8.47 11.48 11.52
N LEU A 140 -7.39 10.68 11.45
CA LEU A 140 -6.26 10.73 12.39
C LEU A 140 -5.46 12.03 12.30
N ALA A 141 -5.40 12.65 11.12
CA ALA A 141 -4.76 13.94 10.95
C ALA A 141 -5.45 14.83 9.92
N GLN A 142 -5.56 16.12 10.24
CA GLN A 142 -6.11 17.16 9.38
C GLN A 142 -4.99 18.02 8.74
N PRO A 143 -5.28 18.73 7.64
CA PRO A 143 -4.36 19.70 7.06
C PRO A 143 -3.86 20.71 8.10
N ASP A 144 -2.54 20.93 8.11
CA ASP A 144 -1.83 21.88 8.99
C ASP A 144 -1.92 21.57 10.50
N GLN A 145 -2.40 20.37 10.87
CA GLN A 145 -2.45 19.92 12.26
C GLN A 145 -1.07 19.94 12.92
N GLN A 146 -1.06 20.35 14.19
CA GLN A 146 0.14 20.57 14.99
C GLN A 146 0.26 19.50 16.09
N PHE A 147 1.26 18.63 15.98
CA PHE A 147 1.68 17.67 16.99
C PHE A 147 2.86 18.27 17.76
N LYS A 148 2.55 19.00 18.85
CA LYS A 148 3.50 19.88 19.56
C LYS A 148 4.23 19.23 20.74
N SER A 149 3.92 17.98 21.06
CA SER A 149 4.61 17.21 22.11
C SER A 149 4.75 15.76 21.68
N PRO A 150 5.72 15.01 22.26
CA PRO A 150 5.86 13.57 22.04
C PRO A 150 4.55 12.81 22.30
N ASP A 151 3.88 13.06 23.42
CA ASP A 151 2.61 12.39 23.76
C ASP A 151 1.54 12.56 22.68
N VAL A 152 1.39 13.77 22.14
CA VAL A 152 0.40 14.06 21.09
C VAL A 152 0.77 13.40 19.75
N TRP A 153 2.07 13.24 19.47
CA TRP A 153 2.53 12.50 18.31
C TRP A 153 2.35 10.99 18.49
N GLU A 154 2.57 10.46 19.70
CA GLU A 154 2.29 9.07 20.05
C GLU A 154 0.79 8.75 19.94
N ASP A 155 -0.10 9.68 20.32
CA ASP A 155 -1.55 9.54 20.12
C ASP A 155 -1.94 9.36 18.64
N PHE A 156 -1.15 9.88 17.70
CA PHE A 156 -1.29 9.60 16.27
C PHE A 156 -0.66 8.26 15.87
N LEU A 157 0.56 7.97 16.34
CA LEU A 157 1.30 6.77 15.96
C LEU A 157 0.64 5.48 16.45
N ASN A 158 0.07 5.48 17.66
CA ASN A 158 -0.56 4.32 18.28
C ASN A 158 -1.70 3.70 17.42
N PRO A 159 -2.67 4.48 16.89
CA PRO A 159 -3.65 3.97 15.94
C PRO A 159 -3.11 3.82 14.51
N ALA A 160 -2.06 4.55 14.12
CA ALA A 160 -1.51 4.48 12.76
C ALA A 160 -0.69 3.22 12.49
N LEU A 161 0.09 2.75 13.47
CA LEU A 161 0.97 1.58 13.30
C LEU A 161 0.20 0.30 12.94
N PRO A 162 -0.89 -0.09 13.63
CA PRO A 162 -1.65 -1.28 13.25
C PRO A 162 -2.25 -1.21 11.83
N ILE A 163 -2.58 -0.01 11.35
CA ILE A 163 -3.05 0.20 9.97
C ILE A 163 -1.92 -0.12 8.99
N ALA A 164 -0.73 0.42 9.22
CA ALA A 164 0.44 0.16 8.37
C ALA A 164 0.85 -1.32 8.39
N GLU A 165 0.87 -1.94 9.57
CA GLU A 165 1.20 -3.37 9.74
C GLU A 165 0.23 -4.29 9.00
N ARG A 166 -1.09 -4.01 9.07
CA ARG A 166 -2.10 -4.75 8.29
C ARG A 166 -1.79 -4.66 6.80
N GLN A 167 -1.51 -3.45 6.30
CA GLN A 167 -1.27 -3.24 4.88
C GLN A 167 0.01 -3.93 4.40
N ILE A 168 1.09 -3.93 5.19
CA ILE A 168 2.33 -4.66 4.90
C ILE A 168 2.06 -6.16 4.83
N LEU A 169 1.32 -6.71 5.80
CA LEU A 169 0.96 -8.12 5.85
C LEU A 169 0.15 -8.53 4.62
N TYR A 170 -0.86 -7.73 4.25
CA TYR A 170 -1.73 -8.01 3.12
C TYR A 170 -0.98 -7.92 1.79
N ALA A 171 -0.12 -6.90 1.63
CA ALA A 171 0.76 -6.76 0.48
C ALA A 171 1.66 -7.99 0.30
N GLY A 172 2.27 -8.49 1.40
CA GLY A 172 3.13 -9.66 1.37
C GLY A 172 2.41 -10.92 0.87
N TYR A 173 1.25 -11.25 1.44
CA TYR A 173 0.49 -12.44 1.01
C TYR A 173 -0.08 -12.30 -0.40
N ARG A 174 -0.59 -11.13 -0.77
CA ARG A 174 -1.14 -10.89 -2.12
C ARG A 174 -0.05 -10.91 -3.18
N LEU A 175 1.14 -10.38 -2.90
CA LEU A 175 2.30 -10.51 -3.78
C LEU A 175 2.73 -11.98 -3.94
N ALA A 176 2.81 -12.73 -2.84
CA ALA A 176 3.12 -14.15 -2.90
C ALA A 176 2.08 -14.93 -3.72
N HIS A 177 0.79 -14.59 -3.59
CA HIS A 177 -0.28 -15.17 -4.39
C HIS A 177 -0.10 -14.88 -5.88
N VAL A 178 0.14 -13.62 -6.26
CA VAL A 178 0.39 -13.23 -7.66
C VAL A 178 1.57 -13.98 -8.25
N LEU A 179 2.69 -14.06 -7.53
CA LEU A 179 3.88 -14.77 -8.02
C LEU A 179 3.63 -16.28 -8.16
N ASN A 180 2.89 -16.89 -7.23
CA ASN A 180 2.52 -18.30 -7.34
C ASN A 180 1.55 -18.57 -8.49
N GLU A 181 0.64 -17.65 -8.81
CA GLU A 181 -0.24 -17.78 -9.97
C GLU A 181 0.54 -17.73 -11.28
N LEU A 182 1.57 -16.88 -11.36
CA LEU A 182 2.37 -16.68 -12.58
C LEU A 182 3.40 -17.79 -12.82
N PHE A 183 4.01 -18.31 -11.75
CA PHE A 183 5.20 -19.18 -11.85
C PHE A 183 5.06 -20.54 -11.17
N GLY A 184 3.94 -20.81 -10.48
CA GLY A 184 3.70 -22.04 -9.72
C GLY A 184 3.22 -23.23 -10.54
#